data_AF-A0A7V5UR78-F1
#
_entry.id   AF-A0A7V5UR78-F1
#
_cell.length_a   1.000
_cell.length_b   1.000
_cell.length_c   1.000
_cell.angle_alpha   90.00
_cell.angle_beta   90.00
_cell.angle_gamma   90.00
#
_symmetry.space_group_name_H-M   'P 1'
#
loop_
_entity.id
_entity.type
_entity.pdbx_description
1 polymer ?
#
loop_
_entity_poly.entity_id
_entity_poly.type
_entity_poly.pdbx_seq_one_letter_code
_entity_poly.pdbx_strand_id
1 'polypeptide(L)'
;MKARSVLILAVVLATALLIAGGDMSWAAEAASGAAPAPQPTAADYPHIGGINSRTFVWAFAQMHLFLAAFVLAVPMFVVSIEYMGVVSADERYDAMAHEFMKVSMAAYSFTALAGGGLTLALFLFYPDLMGYMVRVFRGQTLIYAGLFLAESACLYIYYYTWDAMRYGNRKWFHMSIGLVLNTVGLTLMFLANAWATFMMSPAGVDPANGAIVGSVW
;
A
#
# COMPACT_ATOMS: atom_id res chain seq x y z
N MET A 1 -14.22 20.48 21.84
CA MET A 1 -13.71 19.17 21.36
C MET A 1 -14.54 18.57 20.22
N LYS A 2 -15.88 18.43 20.34
CA LYS A 2 -16.74 17.75 19.34
C LYS A 2 -16.60 18.22 17.88
N ALA A 3 -16.53 19.53 17.60
CA ALA A 3 -16.44 20.04 16.22
C ALA A 3 -15.10 19.74 15.51
N ARG A 4 -14.01 19.55 16.28
CA ARG A 4 -12.66 19.33 15.73
C ARG A 4 -12.43 17.86 15.36
N SER A 5 -12.98 16.94 16.15
CA SER A 5 -13.03 15.50 15.85
C SER A 5 -13.82 15.24 14.56
N VAL A 6 -14.90 15.99 14.35
CA VAL A 6 -15.74 15.91 13.13
C VAL A 6 -14.98 16.43 11.91
N LEU A 7 -14.17 17.49 12.05
CA LEU A 7 -13.38 18.02 10.94
C LEU A 7 -12.28 17.04 10.49
N ILE A 8 -11.58 16.42 11.44
CA ILE A 8 -10.56 15.41 11.14
C ILE A 8 -11.20 14.18 10.48
N LEU A 9 -12.30 13.69 11.04
CA LEU A 9 -13.06 12.59 10.46
C LEU A 9 -13.58 12.93 9.05
N ALA A 10 -14.06 14.16 8.83
CA ALA A 10 -14.53 14.64 7.54
C ALA A 10 -13.39 14.78 6.52
N VAL A 11 -12.18 15.18 6.94
CA VAL A 11 -11.01 15.22 6.05
C VAL A 11 -10.54 13.81 5.68
N VAL A 12 -10.52 12.87 6.64
CA VAL A 12 -10.20 11.46 6.38
C VAL A 12 -11.24 10.84 5.43
N LEU A 13 -12.53 11.07 5.68
CA LEU A 13 -13.61 10.61 4.81
C LEU A 13 -13.57 11.27 3.43
N ALA A 14 -13.31 12.58 3.34
CA ALA A 14 -13.24 13.29 2.07
C ALA A 14 -12.02 12.85 1.26
N THR A 15 -10.88 12.61 1.90
CA THR A 15 -9.67 12.09 1.24
C THR A 15 -9.89 10.65 0.77
N ALA A 16 -10.50 9.81 1.59
CA ALA A 16 -10.91 8.45 1.20
C ALA A 16 -11.93 8.46 0.04
N LEU A 17 -12.89 9.40 0.05
CA LEU A 17 -13.88 9.56 -1.03
C LEU A 17 -13.26 10.10 -2.33
N LEU A 18 -12.29 11.01 -2.23
CA LEU A 18 -11.58 11.57 -3.40
C LEU A 18 -10.70 10.52 -4.07
N ILE A 19 -10.06 9.66 -3.29
CA ILE A 19 -9.26 8.54 -3.80
C ILE A 19 -10.18 7.48 -4.42
N ALA A 20 -11.25 7.08 -3.72
CA ALA A 20 -12.20 6.06 -4.21
C ALA A 20 -13.12 6.55 -5.34
N GLY A 21 -13.39 7.86 -5.44
CA GLY A 21 -14.27 8.43 -6.47
C GLY A 21 -13.65 8.50 -7.86
N GLY A 22 -12.32 8.62 -7.94
CA GLY A 22 -11.58 8.55 -9.21
C GLY A 22 -11.51 7.13 -9.78
N ASP A 23 -11.62 6.11 -8.92
CA ASP A 23 -11.53 4.69 -9.27
C ASP A 23 -12.69 4.20 -10.16
N MET A 24 -13.88 4.80 -10.05
CA MET A 24 -15.08 4.29 -10.73
C MET A 24 -15.13 4.64 -12.22
N SER A 25 -14.61 5.80 -12.63
CA SER A 25 -14.72 6.26 -14.02
C SER A 25 -13.60 5.77 -14.92
N TRP A 26 -12.41 5.49 -14.39
CA TRP A 26 -11.26 5.06 -15.19
C TRP A 26 -11.15 3.54 -15.38
N ALA A 27 -11.72 2.77 -14.45
CA ALA A 27 -11.69 1.30 -14.47
C ALA A 27 -12.69 0.76 -15.49
N ALA A 28 -13.79 1.48 -15.69
CA ALA A 28 -14.84 1.15 -16.65
C ALA A 28 -14.36 1.10 -18.11
N GLU A 29 -13.35 1.90 -18.48
CA GLU A 29 -12.88 1.99 -19.87
C GLU A 29 -11.82 0.92 -20.22
N ALA A 30 -11.13 0.35 -19.23
CA ALA A 30 -9.96 -0.51 -19.46
C ALA A 30 -10.29 -1.97 -19.82
N ALA A 31 -11.53 -2.42 -19.60
CA ALA A 31 -11.87 -3.85 -19.58
C ALA A 31 -12.45 -4.41 -20.90
N SER A 32 -12.84 -3.57 -21.86
CA SER A 32 -13.49 -4.06 -23.08
C SER A 32 -12.46 -4.55 -24.12
N GLY A 33 -12.40 -5.87 -24.34
CA GLY A 33 -11.71 -6.49 -25.48
C GLY A 33 -10.32 -7.09 -25.23
N ALA A 34 -9.98 -7.48 -24.01
CA ALA A 34 -8.65 -8.03 -23.71
C ALA A 34 -8.46 -9.47 -24.25
N ALA A 35 -7.27 -9.72 -24.81
CA ALA A 35 -6.81 -11.04 -25.25
C ALA A 35 -6.91 -12.10 -24.13
N PRO A 36 -7.16 -13.38 -24.48
CA PRO A 36 -7.33 -14.46 -23.51
C PRO A 36 -6.13 -14.58 -22.56
N ALA A 37 -6.38 -15.17 -21.38
CA ALA A 37 -5.33 -15.40 -20.41
C ALA A 37 -4.22 -16.26 -21.03
N PRO A 38 -2.93 -15.93 -20.81
CA PRO A 38 -1.83 -16.78 -21.25
C PRO A 38 -2.03 -18.19 -20.69
N GLN A 39 -1.68 -19.21 -21.49
CA GLN A 39 -1.65 -20.62 -21.08
C GLN A 39 -0.18 -21.09 -20.99
N PRO A 40 0.60 -20.56 -20.03
CA PRO A 40 2.02 -20.87 -19.94
C PRO A 40 2.21 -22.33 -19.52
N THR A 41 3.15 -22.98 -20.18
CA THR A 41 3.66 -24.30 -19.81
C THR A 41 4.88 -24.14 -18.90
N ALA A 42 5.34 -25.23 -18.28
CA ALA A 42 6.54 -25.20 -17.44
C ALA A 42 7.79 -24.71 -18.19
N ALA A 43 7.83 -24.83 -19.51
CA ALA A 43 8.95 -24.40 -20.34
C ALA A 43 9.01 -22.87 -20.56
N ASP A 44 7.89 -22.17 -20.35
CA ASP A 44 7.79 -20.71 -20.58
C ASP A 44 8.35 -19.92 -19.39
N TYR A 45 8.57 -20.58 -18.25
CA TYR A 45 9.15 -19.95 -17.07
C TYR A 45 10.69 -19.93 -17.14
N PRO A 46 11.32 -18.75 -17.04
CA PRO A 46 12.78 -18.64 -17.06
C PRO A 46 13.42 -19.40 -15.90
N HIS A 47 14.40 -20.24 -16.22
CA HIS A 47 15.28 -20.87 -15.25
C HIS A 47 16.63 -20.15 -15.23
N ILE A 48 16.85 -19.30 -14.24
CA ILE A 48 18.06 -18.48 -14.12
C ILE A 48 18.97 -19.11 -13.06
N GLY A 49 20.14 -19.57 -13.48
CA GLY A 49 21.23 -19.96 -12.57
C GLY A 49 20.92 -21.13 -11.61
N GLY A 50 20.00 -22.04 -11.97
CA GLY A 50 19.64 -23.18 -11.12
C GLY A 50 18.84 -22.83 -9.86
N ILE A 51 18.43 -21.56 -9.71
CA ILE A 51 17.61 -21.10 -8.60
C ILE A 51 16.17 -21.54 -8.84
N ASN A 52 15.53 -22.13 -7.82
CA ASN A 52 14.11 -22.45 -7.89
C ASN A 52 13.29 -21.14 -7.82
N SER A 53 12.65 -20.79 -8.94
CA SER A 53 11.86 -19.57 -9.11
C SER A 53 10.78 -19.39 -8.04
N ARG A 54 10.13 -20.49 -7.63
CA ARG A 54 9.08 -20.47 -6.60
C ARG A 54 9.66 -20.16 -5.23
N THR A 55 10.74 -20.83 -4.83
CA THR A 55 11.39 -20.58 -3.54
C THR A 55 11.95 -19.17 -3.46
N PHE A 56 12.53 -18.67 -4.55
CA PHE A 56 13.09 -17.32 -4.60
C PHE A 56 12.02 -16.24 -4.44
N VAL A 57 10.94 -16.31 -5.21
CA VAL A 57 9.81 -15.38 -5.09
C VAL A 57 9.16 -15.48 -3.70
N TRP A 58 8.96 -16.70 -3.18
CA TRP A 58 8.42 -16.90 -1.83
C TRP A 58 9.28 -16.24 -0.75
N ALA A 59 10.60 -16.35 -0.83
CA ALA A 59 11.49 -15.76 0.17
C ALA A 59 11.36 -14.22 0.21
N PHE A 60 11.34 -13.56 -0.95
CA PHE A 60 11.11 -12.11 -1.04
C PHE A 60 9.70 -11.71 -0.61
N ALA A 61 8.68 -12.48 -1.02
CA ALA A 61 7.30 -12.22 -0.63
C ALA A 61 7.12 -12.31 0.89
N GLN A 62 7.68 -13.34 1.51
CA GLN A 62 7.59 -13.55 2.95
C GLN A 62 8.30 -12.44 3.73
N MET A 63 9.52 -12.08 3.32
CA MET A 63 10.26 -10.99 3.96
C MET A 63 9.51 -9.66 3.81
N HIS A 64 9.00 -9.37 2.62
CA HIS A 64 8.22 -8.17 2.37
C HIS A 64 6.97 -8.10 3.25
N LEU A 65 6.20 -9.20 3.37
CA LEU A 65 4.98 -9.24 4.17
C LEU A 65 5.24 -9.04 5.67
N PHE A 66 6.29 -9.65 6.22
CA PHE A 66 6.64 -9.45 7.64
C PHE A 66 6.98 -7.98 7.96
N LEU A 67 7.71 -7.33 7.06
CA LEU A 67 8.09 -5.93 7.24
C LEU A 67 6.93 -4.98 6.93
N ALA A 68 6.12 -5.27 5.92
CA ALA A 68 4.94 -4.49 5.56
C ALA A 68 3.92 -4.46 6.70
N ALA A 69 3.67 -5.61 7.35
CA ALA A 69 2.80 -5.66 8.52
C ALA A 69 3.33 -4.79 9.68
N PHE A 70 4.65 -4.80 9.91
CA PHE A 70 5.29 -3.95 10.92
C PHE A 70 5.17 -2.46 10.59
N VAL A 71 5.48 -2.08 9.35
CA VAL A 71 5.43 -0.70 8.84
C VAL A 71 4.02 -0.14 8.82
N LEU A 72 2.99 -0.99 8.69
CA LEU A 72 1.60 -0.56 8.80
C LEU A 72 1.15 -0.43 10.26
N ALA A 73 1.55 -1.37 11.13
CA ALA A 73 1.11 -1.39 12.53
C ALA A 73 1.77 -0.28 13.38
N VAL A 74 3.05 0.00 13.18
CA VAL A 74 3.78 0.98 14.02
C VAL A 74 3.23 2.40 13.87
N PRO A 75 3.01 2.96 12.68
CA PRO A 75 2.40 4.30 12.54
C PRO A 75 0.98 4.39 13.12
N MET A 76 0.18 3.32 13.07
CA MET A 76 -1.13 3.29 13.74
C MET A 76 -0.97 3.38 15.26
N PHE A 77 -0.01 2.63 15.80
CA PHE A 77 0.32 2.68 17.22
C PHE A 77 0.85 4.06 17.62
N VAL A 78 1.76 4.64 16.84
CA VAL A 78 2.37 5.97 17.07
C VAL A 78 1.30 7.06 17.14
N VAL A 79 0.36 7.12 16.20
CA VAL A 79 -0.72 8.12 16.24
C VAL A 79 -1.55 7.98 17.51
N SER A 80 -1.77 6.74 17.97
CA SER A 80 -2.51 6.47 19.21
C SER A 80 -1.77 6.99 20.45
N ILE A 81 -0.47 6.75 20.57
CA ILE A 81 0.34 7.24 21.70
C ILE A 81 0.62 8.74 21.60
N GLU A 82 0.73 9.30 20.41
CA GLU A 82 0.82 10.75 20.21
C GLU A 82 -0.46 11.45 20.70
N TYR A 83 -1.62 10.89 20.37
CA TYR A 83 -2.90 11.35 20.89
C TYR A 83 -2.96 11.26 22.42
N MET A 84 -2.49 10.16 23.00
CA MET A 84 -2.39 10.01 24.46
C MET A 84 -1.45 11.03 25.10
N GLY A 85 -0.36 11.44 24.43
CA GLY A 85 0.52 12.51 24.88
C GLY A 85 -0.17 13.86 24.94
N VAL A 86 -1.02 14.17 23.95
CA VAL A 86 -1.81 15.41 23.94
C VAL A 86 -2.89 15.40 25.02
N VAL A 87 -3.59 14.28 25.22
CA VAL A 87 -4.68 14.18 26.20
C VAL A 87 -4.17 14.14 27.64
N SER A 88 -3.09 13.39 27.87
CA SER A 88 -2.49 13.24 29.21
C SER A 88 -1.58 14.41 29.59
N ALA A 89 -1.24 15.29 28.63
CA ALA A 89 -0.24 16.35 28.77
C ALA A 89 1.12 15.85 29.31
N ASP A 90 1.47 14.59 29.01
CA ASP A 90 2.73 13.97 29.43
C ASP A 90 3.64 13.78 28.21
N GLU A 91 4.77 14.50 28.21
CA GLU A 91 5.76 14.50 27.14
C GLU A 91 6.42 13.13 26.92
N ARG A 92 6.35 12.22 27.90
CA ARG A 92 6.93 10.87 27.77
C ARG A 92 6.27 10.07 26.66
N TYR A 93 4.95 10.21 26.47
CA TYR A 93 4.24 9.55 25.37
C TYR A 93 4.67 10.10 24.01
N ASP A 94 4.88 11.42 23.92
CA ASP A 94 5.33 12.08 22.70
C ASP A 94 6.77 11.68 22.34
N ALA A 95 7.67 11.64 23.33
CA ALA A 95 9.05 11.19 23.14
C ALA A 95 9.10 9.71 22.70
N MET A 96 8.30 8.85 23.34
CA MET A 96 8.18 7.45 22.97
C MET A 96 7.66 7.30 21.53
N ALA A 97 6.66 8.08 21.14
CA ALA A 97 6.11 8.06 19.79
C ALA A 97 7.13 8.42 18.71
N HIS A 98 7.97 9.43 18.98
CA HIS A 98 9.05 9.81 18.08
C HIS A 98 10.10 8.70 17.93
N GLU A 99 10.49 8.03 19.02
CA GLU A 99 11.44 6.92 18.97
C GLU A 99 10.89 5.71 18.20
N PHE A 100 9.60 5.39 18.35
CA PHE A 100 8.97 4.34 17.54
C PHE A 100 8.95 4.71 16.05
N MET A 101 8.68 5.96 15.70
CA MET A 101 8.74 6.39 14.30
C MET A 101 10.14 6.32 13.72
N LYS A 102 11.17 6.66 14.49
CA LYS A 102 12.56 6.52 14.05
C LYS A 102 12.90 5.08 13.66
N VAL A 103 12.44 4.10 14.45
CA VAL A 103 12.57 2.68 14.10
C VAL A 103 11.75 2.34 12.84
N SER A 104 10.54 2.89 12.73
CA SER A 104 9.68 2.68 11.56
C SER A 104 10.30 3.21 10.26
N MET A 105 11.06 4.30 10.29
CA MET A 105 11.75 4.85 9.10
C MET A 105 12.79 3.87 8.54
N ALA A 106 13.55 3.22 9.43
CA ALA A 106 14.51 2.20 9.02
C ALA A 106 13.80 0.96 8.46
N ALA A 107 12.72 0.51 9.12
CA ALA A 107 11.93 -0.63 8.65
C ALA A 107 11.25 -0.35 7.30
N TYR A 108 10.75 0.88 7.07
CA TYR A 108 10.16 1.29 5.79
C TYR A 108 11.14 1.13 4.65
N SER A 109 12.39 1.60 4.84
CA SER A 109 13.44 1.49 3.82
C SER A 109 13.74 0.03 3.47
N PHE A 110 13.85 -0.83 4.49
CA PHE A 110 14.07 -2.26 4.27
C PHE A 110 12.86 -2.95 3.62
N THR A 111 11.65 -2.54 3.96
CA THR A 111 10.40 -3.02 3.33
C THR A 111 10.36 -2.66 1.84
N ALA A 112 10.76 -1.43 1.49
CA ALA A 112 10.82 -0.96 0.11
C ALA A 112 11.85 -1.76 -0.71
N LEU A 113 13.02 -2.08 -0.13
CA LEU A 113 14.01 -2.94 -0.77
C LEU A 113 13.47 -4.37 -0.97
N ALA A 114 12.82 -4.95 0.04
CA ALA A 114 12.21 -6.28 -0.06
C ALA A 114 11.07 -6.31 -1.10
N GLY A 115 10.22 -5.29 -1.14
CA GLY A 115 9.10 -5.16 -2.08
C GLY A 115 9.57 -4.87 -3.52
N GLY A 116 10.57 -4.01 -3.69
CA GLY A 116 11.24 -3.80 -4.97
C GLY A 116 11.92 -5.08 -5.46
N GLY A 117 12.60 -5.80 -4.57
CA GLY A 117 13.17 -7.11 -4.85
C GLY A 117 12.12 -8.15 -5.27
N LEU A 118 10.97 -8.20 -4.58
CA LEU A 118 9.84 -9.04 -4.95
C LEU A 118 9.30 -8.68 -6.34
N THR A 119 9.12 -7.38 -6.61
CA THR A 119 8.61 -6.89 -7.90
C THR A 119 9.55 -7.30 -9.04
N LEU A 120 10.85 -7.09 -8.88
CA LEU A 120 11.87 -7.53 -9.84
C LEU A 120 11.87 -9.05 -10.01
N ALA A 121 11.76 -9.81 -8.91
CA ALA A 121 11.68 -11.27 -8.97
C ALA A 121 10.46 -11.75 -9.76
N LEU A 122 9.29 -11.12 -9.58
CA LEU A 122 8.09 -11.47 -10.33
C LEU A 122 8.22 -11.13 -11.82
N PHE A 123 8.78 -9.96 -12.17
CA PHE A 123 9.01 -9.61 -13.58
C PHE A 123 10.03 -10.53 -14.27
N LEU A 124 11.06 -10.98 -13.55
CA LEU A 124 12.10 -11.85 -14.10
C LEU A 124 11.65 -13.31 -14.23
N PHE A 125 10.98 -13.85 -13.22
CA PHE A 125 10.64 -15.28 -13.16
C PHE A 125 9.21 -15.60 -13.63
N TYR A 126 8.30 -14.62 -13.61
CA TYR A 126 6.88 -14.80 -13.99
C TYR A 126 6.40 -13.68 -14.94
N PRO A 127 7.05 -13.49 -16.11
CA PRO A 127 6.75 -12.38 -17.02
C PRO A 127 5.32 -12.41 -17.58
N ASP A 128 4.80 -13.58 -17.95
CA ASP A 128 3.44 -13.72 -18.50
C ASP A 128 2.36 -13.36 -17.48
N LEU A 129 2.56 -13.79 -16.22
CA LEU A 129 1.68 -13.44 -15.09
C LEU A 129 1.65 -11.92 -14.89
N MET A 130 2.84 -11.29 -14.81
CA MET A 130 2.93 -9.85 -14.64
C MET A 130 2.33 -9.09 -15.83
N GLY A 131 2.55 -9.57 -17.05
CA GLY A 131 1.94 -9.00 -18.25
C GLY A 131 0.42 -9.11 -18.28
N TYR A 132 -0.16 -10.18 -17.73
CA TYR A 132 -1.60 -10.32 -17.56
C TYR A 132 -2.13 -9.41 -16.44
N MET A 133 -1.48 -9.39 -15.27
CA MET A 133 -1.86 -8.53 -14.14
C MET A 133 -1.83 -7.05 -14.48
N VAL A 134 -0.79 -6.58 -15.17
CA VAL A 134 -0.73 -5.19 -15.62
C VAL A 134 -1.86 -4.89 -16.59
N ARG A 135 -2.23 -5.81 -17.50
CA ARG A 135 -3.36 -5.62 -18.43
C ARG A 135 -4.72 -5.53 -17.71
N VAL A 136 -4.95 -6.38 -16.71
CA VAL A 136 -6.17 -6.40 -15.91
C VAL A 136 -6.27 -5.15 -15.03
N PHE A 137 -5.16 -4.77 -14.39
CA PHE A 137 -5.12 -3.71 -13.38
C PHE A 137 -4.36 -2.45 -13.84
N ARG A 138 -4.41 -2.10 -15.14
CA ARG A 138 -3.65 -0.97 -15.72
C ARG A 138 -3.86 0.32 -14.95
N GLY A 139 -5.12 0.63 -14.67
CA GLY A 139 -5.49 1.76 -13.83
C GLY A 139 -4.86 1.58 -12.45
N GLN A 140 -5.35 0.63 -11.66
CA GLN A 140 -4.93 0.46 -10.27
C GLN A 140 -3.42 0.42 -10.05
N THR A 141 -2.64 -0.07 -11.01
CA THR A 141 -1.16 -0.05 -10.97
C THR A 141 -0.59 1.37 -10.85
N LEU A 142 -1.11 2.34 -11.60
CA LEU A 142 -0.67 3.74 -11.52
C LEU A 142 -1.11 4.41 -10.22
N ILE A 143 -2.33 4.13 -9.75
CA ILE A 143 -2.80 4.62 -8.44
C ILE A 143 -1.93 4.03 -7.32
N TYR A 144 -1.62 2.73 -7.37
CA TYR A 144 -0.76 2.07 -6.41
C TYR A 144 0.62 2.75 -6.35
N ALA A 145 1.24 3.03 -7.51
CA ALA A 145 2.50 3.75 -7.56
C ALA A 145 2.40 5.18 -6.98
N GLY A 146 1.31 5.90 -7.29
CA GLY A 146 1.05 7.23 -6.72
C GLY A 146 0.84 7.21 -5.21
N LEU A 147 0.09 6.24 -4.70
CA LEU A 147 -0.14 6.05 -3.26
C LEU A 147 1.15 5.65 -2.54
N PHE A 148 2.02 4.84 -3.15
CA PHE A 148 3.33 4.51 -2.57
C PHE A 148 4.22 5.75 -2.42
N LEU A 149 4.23 6.64 -3.42
CA LEU A 149 4.91 7.94 -3.31
C LEU A 149 4.28 8.86 -2.25
N ALA A 150 2.94 8.88 -2.18
CA ALA A 150 2.22 9.65 -1.17
C ALA A 150 2.52 9.12 0.25
N GLU A 151 2.57 7.81 0.44
CA GLU A 151 2.94 7.17 1.70
C GLU A 151 4.36 7.56 2.11
N SER A 152 5.32 7.43 1.20
CA SER A 152 6.70 7.89 1.41
C SER A 152 6.74 9.37 1.81
N ALA A 153 6.06 10.24 1.06
CA ALA A 153 6.03 11.67 1.36
C ALA A 153 5.43 11.95 2.75
N CYS A 154 4.27 11.36 3.06
CA CYS A 154 3.60 11.53 4.35
C CYS A 154 4.46 11.02 5.50
N LEU A 155 5.10 9.85 5.36
CA LEU A 155 5.97 9.27 6.37
C LEU A 155 7.15 10.18 6.69
N TYR A 156 7.85 10.66 5.64
CA TYR A 156 8.99 11.54 5.79
C TYR A 156 8.59 12.90 6.37
N ILE A 157 7.49 13.49 5.89
CA ILE A 157 6.97 14.74 6.45
C ILE A 157 6.63 14.54 7.93
N TYR A 158 5.89 13.48 8.27
CA TYR A 158 5.50 13.19 9.65
C TYR A 158 6.72 13.06 10.57
N TYR A 159 7.74 12.28 10.17
CA TYR A 159 8.94 12.12 10.98
C TYR A 159 9.75 13.42 11.13
N TYR A 160 10.05 14.12 10.02
CA TYR A 160 10.95 15.28 10.06
C TYR A 160 10.29 16.56 10.59
N THR A 161 8.96 16.66 10.58
CA THR A 161 8.24 17.82 11.11
C THR A 161 7.88 17.69 12.60
N TRP A 162 8.30 16.61 13.25
CA TRP A 162 7.97 16.30 14.64
C TRP A 162 8.28 17.45 15.60
N ASP A 163 9.55 17.89 15.65
CA ASP A 163 9.99 18.95 16.56
C ASP A 163 9.41 20.32 16.18
N ALA A 164 9.23 20.59 14.88
CA ALA A 164 8.68 21.85 14.39
C ALA A 164 7.19 22.03 14.74
N MET A 165 6.47 20.92 14.89
CA MET A 165 5.02 20.89 15.14
C MET A 165 4.66 20.30 16.51
N ARG A 166 5.63 20.22 17.41
CA ARG A 166 5.49 19.58 18.73
C ARG A 166 4.46 20.25 19.64
N TYR A 167 4.31 21.58 19.54
CA TYR A 167 3.53 22.37 20.50
C TYR A 167 2.31 23.08 19.89
N GLY A 168 1.31 23.31 20.74
CA GLY A 168 0.13 24.12 20.44
C GLY A 168 -0.74 23.53 19.32
N ASN A 169 -1.34 24.40 18.50
CA ASN A 169 -2.24 23.98 17.42
C ASN A 169 -1.53 23.18 16.31
N ARG A 170 -0.20 23.33 16.16
CA ARG A 170 0.57 22.60 15.15
C ARG A 170 0.61 21.09 15.42
N LYS A 171 0.47 20.68 16.69
CA LYS A 171 0.44 19.26 17.07
C LYS A 171 -0.75 18.52 16.48
N TRP A 172 -1.90 19.17 16.39
CA TRP A 172 -3.09 18.61 15.75
C TRP A 172 -2.91 18.43 14.25
N PHE A 173 -2.18 19.35 13.60
CA PHE A 173 -1.83 19.22 12.19
C PHE A 173 -0.85 18.06 11.99
N HIS A 174 0.17 17.94 12.84
CA HIS A 174 1.10 16.81 12.81
C HIS A 174 0.38 15.45 12.95
N MET A 175 -0.53 15.29 13.91
CA MET A 175 -1.35 14.08 14.02
C MET A 175 -2.21 13.82 12.78
N SER A 176 -2.72 14.87 12.12
CA SER A 176 -3.51 14.70 10.89
C SER A 176 -2.67 14.14 9.73
N ILE A 177 -1.37 14.49 9.67
CA ILE A 177 -0.43 13.88 8.71
C ILE A 177 -0.26 12.40 9.02
N GLY A 178 -0.12 12.03 10.30
CA GLY A 178 -0.10 10.64 10.74
C GLY A 178 -1.38 9.87 10.36
N LEU A 179 -2.56 10.49 10.46
CA LEU A 179 -3.81 9.86 10.02
C LEU A 179 -3.89 9.68 8.50
N VAL A 180 -3.42 10.67 7.73
CA VAL A 180 -3.34 10.56 6.26
C VAL A 180 -2.36 9.45 5.88
N LEU A 181 -1.19 9.38 6.51
CA LEU A 181 -0.22 8.31 6.32
C LEU A 181 -0.87 6.92 6.51
N ASN A 182 -1.57 6.73 7.62
CA ASN A 182 -2.25 5.46 7.92
C ASN A 182 -3.37 5.15 6.91
N THR A 183 -4.11 6.16 6.43
CA THR A 183 -5.16 5.98 5.43
C THR A 183 -4.57 5.54 4.09
N VAL A 184 -3.47 6.17 3.66
CA VAL A 184 -2.76 5.81 2.43
C VAL A 184 -2.19 4.38 2.54
N GLY A 185 -1.51 4.05 3.64
CA GLY A 185 -0.95 2.71 3.86
C GLY A 185 -2.02 1.62 3.89
N LEU A 186 -3.15 1.88 4.55
CA LEU A 186 -4.28 0.95 4.56
C LEU A 186 -4.91 0.78 3.16
N THR A 187 -4.99 1.85 2.38
CA THR A 187 -5.48 1.80 0.99
C THR A 187 -4.55 0.97 0.10
N LEU A 188 -3.23 1.12 0.24
CA LEU A 188 -2.24 0.29 -0.44
C LEU A 188 -2.43 -1.19 -0.10
N MET A 189 -2.65 -1.52 1.18
CA MET A 189 -2.94 -2.88 1.62
C MET A 189 -4.21 -3.44 0.97
N PHE A 190 -5.30 -2.65 0.90
CA PHE A 190 -6.54 -3.09 0.25
C PHE A 190 -6.36 -3.34 -1.25
N LEU A 191 -5.63 -2.47 -1.96
CA LEU A 191 -5.33 -2.66 -3.39
C LEU A 191 -4.49 -3.92 -3.62
N ALA A 192 -3.43 -4.12 -2.85
CA ALA A 192 -2.59 -5.30 -2.95
C ALA A 192 -3.38 -6.60 -2.63
N ASN A 193 -4.25 -6.55 -1.64
CA ASN A 193 -5.13 -7.67 -1.29
C ASN A 193 -6.13 -7.95 -2.41
N ALA A 194 -6.66 -6.93 -3.09
CA ALA A 194 -7.56 -7.13 -4.24
C ALA A 194 -6.86 -7.92 -5.36
N TRP A 195 -5.58 -7.62 -5.66
CA TRP A 195 -4.80 -8.37 -6.64
C TRP A 195 -4.56 -9.82 -6.20
N ALA A 196 -4.20 -10.03 -4.92
CA ALA A 196 -4.03 -11.36 -4.36
C ALA A 196 -5.33 -12.18 -4.40
N THR A 197 -6.46 -11.57 -4.07
CA THR A 197 -7.77 -12.21 -4.14
C THR A 197 -8.17 -12.54 -5.58
N PHE A 198 -7.89 -11.66 -6.54
CA PHE A 198 -8.13 -11.94 -7.96
C PHE A 198 -7.35 -13.17 -8.45
N MET A 199 -6.09 -13.33 -8.01
CA MET A 199 -5.30 -14.52 -8.35
C MET A 199 -5.88 -15.83 -7.77
N MET A 200 -6.61 -15.75 -6.66
CA MET A 200 -7.21 -16.92 -6.00
C MET A 200 -8.62 -17.24 -6.53
N SER A 201 -9.40 -16.21 -6.86
CA SER A 201 -10.79 -16.32 -7.32
C SER A 201 -11.08 -15.21 -8.33
N PRO A 202 -10.67 -15.36 -9.60
CA PRO A 202 -10.82 -14.31 -10.60
C PRO A 202 -12.29 -14.09 -10.94
N ALA A 203 -12.73 -12.83 -10.90
CA ALA A 203 -14.05 -12.37 -11.30
C ALA A 203 -13.92 -11.39 -12.49
N GLY A 204 -14.97 -11.26 -13.30
CA GLY A 204 -14.93 -10.40 -14.51
C GLY A 204 -14.18 -11.00 -15.70
N VAL A 205 -13.83 -12.29 -15.64
CA VAL A 205 -13.15 -13.04 -16.71
C VAL A 205 -14.02 -14.19 -17.23
N ASP A 206 -13.86 -14.52 -18.52
CA ASP A 206 -14.58 -15.59 -19.18
C ASP A 206 -14.01 -16.94 -18.70
N PRO A 207 -14.84 -17.83 -18.11
CA PRO A 207 -14.39 -19.13 -17.61
C PRO A 207 -13.70 -20.01 -18.66
N ALA A 208 -13.99 -19.81 -19.96
CA ALA A 208 -13.48 -20.66 -21.03
C ALA A 208 -12.06 -20.30 -21.47
N ASN A 209 -11.67 -19.03 -21.40
CA ASN A 209 -10.42 -18.52 -22.00
C ASN A 209 -9.69 -17.50 -21.11
N GLY A 210 -10.25 -17.12 -19.96
CA GLY A 210 -9.69 -16.12 -19.05
C GLY A 210 -9.60 -14.71 -19.65
N ALA A 211 -10.32 -14.44 -20.74
CA ALA A 211 -10.41 -13.10 -21.33
C ALA A 211 -11.25 -12.20 -20.42
N ILE A 212 -10.96 -10.90 -20.43
CA ILE A 212 -11.71 -9.92 -19.63
C ILE A 212 -13.02 -9.63 -20.36
N VAL A 213 -14.16 -9.95 -19.73
CA VAL A 213 -15.51 -9.85 -20.33
C VAL A 213 -16.36 -8.72 -19.74
N GLY A 214 -15.92 -8.11 -18.65
CA GLY A 214 -16.62 -7.01 -17.98
C GLY A 214 -15.69 -6.19 -17.10
N SER A 215 -16.21 -5.19 -16.38
CA SER A 215 -15.42 -4.47 -15.39
C SER A 215 -14.91 -5.46 -14.34
N VAL A 216 -13.61 -5.42 -14.08
CA VAL A 216 -13.00 -6.34 -13.11
C VAL A 216 -13.54 -6.02 -11.73
N TRP A 217 -13.79 -4.74 -11.43
CA TRP A 217 -14.66 -4.18 -10.39
C TRP A 217 -15.01 -2.76 -10.80
#